data_AF-X1APZ6-F1
#
_entry.id   AF-X1APZ6-F1
#
_cell.length_a   1.000
_cell.length_b   1.000
_cell.length_c   1.000
_cell.angle_alpha   90.00
_cell.angle_beta   90.00
_cell.angle_gamma   90.00
#
_symmetry.space_group_name_H-M   'P 1'
#
loop_
_entity.id
_entity.type
_entity.pdbx_description
1 polymer ?
#
loop_
_entity_poly.entity_id
_entity_poly.type
_entity_poly.pdbx_seq_one_letter_code
_entity_poly.pdbx_strand_id
1 'polypeptide(L)' 'ISIPAGFADGLPIGMQIIGKPFAEETILKIAYAYQQATAWHKRKPKI' A
#
# COMPACT_ATOMS: atom_id res chain seq x y z
N ILE A 1 -6.85 -5.87 -0.53
CA ILE A 1 -5.37 -5.97 -0.48
C ILE A 1 -4.83 -4.92 0.50
N SER A 2 -3.81 -5.23 1.28
CA SER A 2 -3.15 -4.26 2.17
C SER A 2 -1.78 -3.87 1.60
N ILE A 3 -1.47 -2.57 1.57
CA ILE A 3 -0.21 -2.03 1.06
C ILE A 3 0.39 -0.99 2.03
N PRO A 4 1.72 -0.84 2.09
CA PRO A 4 2.35 0.19 2.92
C PRO A 4 2.02 1.58 2.39
N ALA A 5 1.52 2.45 3.26
CA ALA A 5 1.01 3.77 2.92
C ALA A 5 1.78 4.93 3.56
N GLY A 6 2.73 4.63 4.46
CA GLY A 6 3.50 5.66 5.12
C GLY A 6 4.22 5.19 6.36
N PHE A 7 4.80 6.16 7.05
CA PHE A 7 5.31 6.02 8.41
C PHE A 7 4.79 7.20 9.23
N ALA A 8 4.30 6.92 10.44
CA ALA A 8 3.93 7.93 11.44
C ALA A 8 4.65 7.58 12.74
N ASP A 9 5.31 8.56 13.36
CA ASP A 9 6.06 8.37 14.61
C ASP A 9 7.08 7.21 14.57
N GLY A 10 7.67 6.97 13.39
CA GLY A 10 8.63 5.88 13.16
C GLY A 10 8.01 4.50 12.91
N LEU A 11 6.68 4.37 13.03
CA LEU A 11 5.93 3.13 12.83
C LEU A 11 5.36 3.05 11.41
N PRO A 12 5.37 1.87 10.76
CA PRO A 12 4.80 1.69 9.43
C PRO A 12 3.27 1.75 9.48
N ILE A 13 2.68 2.51 8.56
CA ILE A 13 1.23 2.61 8.38
C ILE A 13 0.84 1.86 7.11
N GLY A 14 -0.20 1.02 7.20
CA GLY A 14 -0.79 0.32 6.07
C GLY A 14 -2.10 0.93 5.60
N MET A 15 -2.42 0.77 4.32
CA MET A 15 -3.71 1.11 3.72
C MET A 15 -4.36 -0.13 3.13
N GLN A 16 -5.63 -0.36 3.48
CA GLN A 16 -6.43 -1.45 2.96
C GLN A 16 -7.31 -0.99 1.80
N ILE A 17 -7.12 -1.60 0.64
CA ILE A 17 -7.95 -1.37 -0.56
C ILE A 17 -8.97 -2.50 -0.66
N ILE A 18 -10.25 -2.13 -0.73
CA ILE A 18 -11.39 -3.03 -0.89
C ILE A 18 -12.09 -2.63 -2.19
N GLY A 19 -12.30 -3.60 -3.08
CA GLY A 19 -13.07 -3.41 -4.29
C GLY A 19 -14.34 -4.25 -4.30
N LYS A 20 -15.13 -4.08 -5.36
CA LYS A 20 -16.35 -4.87 -5.60
C LYS A 20 -15.99 -6.35 -5.84
N PRO A 21 -16.95 -7.27 -5.67
CA PRO A 21 -16.75 -8.67 -6.07
C PRO A 21 -16.26 -8.77 -7.52
N PHE A 22 -15.29 -9.67 -7.77
CA PHE A 22 -14.68 -9.90 -9.08
C PHE A 22 -13.91 -8.69 -9.67
N ALA A 23 -13.48 -7.74 -8.83
CA ALA A 23 -12.72 -6.55 -9.24
C ALA A 23 -11.23 -6.62 -8.86
N GLU A 24 -10.67 -7.83 -8.71
CA GLU A 24 -9.29 -8.05 -8.27
C GLU A 24 -8.26 -7.38 -9.18
N GLU A 25 -8.48 -7.40 -10.50
CA GLU A 25 -7.61 -6.74 -11.47
C GLU A 25 -7.50 -5.23 -11.21
N THR A 26 -8.65 -4.57 -10.96
CA THR A 26 -8.70 -3.15 -10.65
C THR A 26 -8.01 -2.86 -9.32
N ILE A 27 -8.26 -3.68 -8.30
CA ILE A 27 -7.63 -3.55 -6.98
C ILE A 27 -6.10 -3.65 -7.10
N LEU A 28 -5.60 -4.60 -7.88
CA LEU A 28 -4.17 -4.80 -8.11
C LEU A 28 -3.55 -3.65 -8.91
N LYS A 29 -4.24 -3.15 -9.93
CA LYS A 29 -3.81 -1.97 -10.70
C LYS A 29 -3.68 -0.72 -9.81
N ILE A 30 -4.65 -0.49 -8.93
CA ILE A 30 -4.62 0.63 -7.97
C ILE A 30 -3.44 0.46 -7.01
N ALA A 31 -3.26 -0.74 -6.44
CA ALA A 31 -2.15 -1.03 -5.53
C ALA A 31 -0.79 -0.81 -6.21
N TYR A 32 -0.65 -1.27 -7.45
CA TYR A 32 0.57 -1.11 -8.24
C TYR A 32 0.85 0.35 -8.58
N ALA A 33 -0.15 1.10 -9.04
CA ALA A 33 -0.02 2.53 -9.31
C ALA A 33 0.38 3.32 -8.06
N TYR A 34 -0.22 3.00 -6.91
CA TYR A 34 0.14 3.60 -5.62
C TYR A 34 1.59 3.29 -5.22
N GLN A 35 2.04 2.05 -5.40
CA GLN A 35 3.43 1.66 -5.12
C GLN A 35 4.43 2.32 -6.07
N GLN A 36 4.07 2.57 -7.34
CA GLN A 36 4.93 3.29 -8.28
C GLN A 36 5.04 4.77 -7.90
N ALA A 37 3.95 5.38 -7.41
CA ALA A 37 3.94 6.76 -6.95
C ALA A 37 4.64 6.95 -5.59
N THR A 38 4.81 5.89 -4.80
CA THR A 38 5.32 5.98 -3.43
C THR A 38 6.42 4.98 -3.11
N ALA A 39 7.51 5.45 -2.51
CA ALA A 39 8.64 4.59 -2.11
C ALA A 39 8.48 3.96 -0.72
N TRP A 40 7.29 3.98 -0.10
CA TRP A 40 7.06 3.48 1.27
C TRP A 40 7.46 2.01 1.43
N HIS A 41 7.24 1.21 0.40
CA HIS A 41 7.63 -0.19 0.33
C HIS A 41 9.15 -0.44 0.41
N LYS A 42 9.98 0.59 0.16
CA LYS A 42 11.45 0.52 0.26
C LYS A 42 11.97 0.94 1.63
N ARG A 43 11.14 1.59 2.44
CA ARG A 43 11.55 2.14 3.73
C ARG A 43 11.31 1.08 4.79
N LYS A 44 12.36 0.74 5.54
CA LYS A 44 12.30 -0.22 6.65
C LYS A 44 12.24 0.52 7.99
N PRO A 45 11.48 0.03 8.98
CA PRO A 45 11.54 0.57 10.33
C PRO A 45 12.98 0.44 10.87
N LYS A 46 13.46 1.47 11.57
CA LYS A 46 14.69 1.39 12.37
C LYS A 46 14.35 0.62 13.64
N ILE A 47 14.66 -0.67 13.66
CA ILE A 47 14.61 -1.53 14.84
C ILE A 47 15.88 -1.27 15.67
#